data_AF-A0A0L0UK73-F1
#
_entry.id   AF-A0A0L0UK73-F1
#
_cell.length_a   1.000
_cell.length_b   1.000
_cell.length_c   1.000
_cell.angle_alpha   90.00
_cell.angle_beta   90.00
_cell.angle_gamma   90.00
#
_symmetry.space_group_name_H-M   'P 1'
#
loop_
_entity.id
_entity.type
_entity.pdbx_description
1 polymer ?
#
loop_
_entity_poly.entity_id
_entity_poly.type
_entity_poly.pdbx_seq_one_letter_code
_entity_poly.pdbx_strand_id
1 'polypeptide(L)'
;MMRFKSCGRFVGFDQEREGDRVYTAPEILGGRYGEEVDVFSVGLIALEIATSVVLPDNGDEWRSLRSSDFSRTDLSHLSSELVLLIKRMMDKCPDRRITAAELTRHPVIAKLKSLRDVGLAQEMQGIMDEEAANNDEETEVLVAQADHAGDILMSAGDDYDDLSLEHVTPVRPAPPPDNTWTSA
;
A
#
# COMPACT_ATOMS: atom_id res chain seq x y z
N MET A 1 5.98 36.71 5.93
CA MET A 1 6.33 36.57 4.50
C MET A 1 5.59 35.35 3.97
N MET A 2 4.50 35.55 3.22
CA MET A 2 3.75 34.45 2.61
C MET A 2 4.42 34.11 1.28
N ARG A 3 4.95 32.89 1.17
CA ARG A 3 5.46 32.34 -0.10
C ARG A 3 4.25 31.88 -0.91
N PHE A 4 3.95 32.59 -1.98
CA PHE A 4 3.03 32.09 -3.01
C PHE A 4 3.73 30.94 -3.73
N LYS A 5 3.20 29.71 -3.58
CA LYS A 5 3.67 28.55 -4.33
C LYS A 5 3.37 28.79 -5.81
N SER A 6 4.38 28.59 -6.64
CA SER A 6 4.31 28.75 -8.10
C SER A 6 3.17 27.90 -8.66
N CYS A 7 2.38 28.51 -9.53
CA CYS A 7 1.30 27.88 -10.29
C CYS A 7 1.81 26.61 -10.98
N GLY A 8 1.08 25.50 -10.81
CA GLY A 8 1.33 24.25 -11.53
C GLY A 8 1.38 24.49 -13.03
N ARG A 9 2.29 23.78 -13.71
CA ARG A 9 2.51 23.89 -15.15
C ARG A 9 1.23 23.45 -15.89
N PHE A 10 0.62 24.37 -16.64
CA PHE A 10 -0.45 24.04 -17.58
C PHE A 10 0.14 23.16 -18.69
N VAL A 11 -0.16 21.86 -18.66
CA VAL A 11 0.23 20.92 -19.72
C VAL A 11 -0.96 20.76 -20.66
N GLY A 12 -0.69 20.78 -21.96
CA GLY A 12 -1.67 21.01 -23.02
C GLY A 12 -2.79 19.97 -23.15
N PHE A 13 -3.85 20.43 -23.82
CA PHE A 13 -5.02 19.72 -24.33
C PHE A 13 -4.63 18.46 -25.14
N ASP A 14 -4.65 17.31 -24.48
CA ASP A 14 -5.02 15.96 -24.99
C ASP A 14 -4.59 14.91 -23.95
N GLN A 15 -4.97 15.14 -22.69
CA GLN A 15 -4.74 14.19 -21.63
C GLN A 15 -5.98 13.31 -21.53
N GLU A 16 -5.87 12.08 -22.01
CA GLU A 16 -6.76 11.00 -21.60
C GLU A 16 -6.90 11.07 -20.08
N ARG A 17 -8.13 11.22 -19.58
CA ARG A 17 -8.36 11.33 -18.14
C ARG A 17 -8.17 9.95 -17.53
N GLU A 18 -6.94 9.68 -17.14
CA GLU A 18 -6.55 8.47 -16.43
C GLU A 18 -6.93 8.57 -14.94
N GLY A 19 -7.25 7.42 -14.35
CA GLY A 19 -7.58 7.27 -12.93
C GLY A 19 -9.02 6.82 -12.68
N ASP A 20 -9.27 6.37 -11.47
CA ASP A 20 -10.60 5.96 -11.03
C ASP A 20 -11.43 7.20 -10.65
N ARG A 21 -12.61 7.30 -11.26
CA ARG A 21 -13.54 8.41 -11.09
C ARG A 21 -14.02 8.57 -9.64
N VAL A 22 -14.08 7.49 -8.86
CA VAL A 22 -14.52 7.54 -7.46
C VAL A 22 -13.54 8.33 -6.60
N TYR A 23 -12.23 8.15 -6.83
CA TYR A 23 -11.16 8.76 -6.04
C TYR A 23 -10.60 10.06 -6.64
N THR A 24 -11.00 10.40 -7.86
CA THR A 24 -10.49 11.57 -8.59
C THR A 24 -10.77 12.91 -7.89
N ALA A 25 -9.75 13.76 -7.74
CA ALA A 25 -9.86 15.12 -7.20
C ALA A 25 -10.67 16.08 -8.08
N PRO A 26 -11.32 17.11 -7.52
CA PRO A 26 -12.17 18.03 -8.29
C PRO A 26 -11.42 18.80 -9.40
N GLU A 27 -10.17 19.17 -9.18
CA GLU A 27 -9.37 19.95 -10.12
C GLU A 27 -8.93 19.17 -11.36
N ILE A 28 -8.84 17.84 -11.27
CA ILE A 28 -8.61 16.93 -12.41
C ILE A 28 -9.77 17.07 -13.42
N LEU A 29 -10.98 17.37 -12.93
CA LEU A 29 -12.13 17.58 -13.79
C LEU A 29 -12.01 18.84 -14.67
N GLY A 30 -11.14 19.77 -14.28
CA GLY A 30 -10.76 20.95 -15.04
C GLY A 30 -9.43 20.82 -15.78
N GLY A 31 -8.81 19.63 -15.76
CA GLY A 31 -7.51 19.37 -16.38
C GLY A 31 -6.30 19.90 -15.59
N ARG A 32 -6.47 20.27 -14.31
CA ARG A 32 -5.33 20.64 -13.45
C ARG A 32 -4.82 19.40 -12.73
N TYR A 33 -3.57 19.06 -13.00
CA TYR A 33 -2.85 17.98 -12.36
C TYR A 33 -1.77 18.51 -11.41
N GLY A 34 -1.44 17.74 -10.38
CA GLY A 34 -0.42 18.06 -9.39
C GLY A 34 -0.38 17.00 -8.30
N GLU A 35 0.65 17.02 -7.45
CA GLU A 35 0.80 16.05 -6.34
C GLU A 35 -0.34 16.15 -5.30
N GLU A 36 -1.05 17.27 -5.29
CA GLU A 36 -2.14 17.52 -4.35
C GLU A 36 -3.32 16.58 -4.61
N VAL A 37 -3.48 16.10 -5.84
CA VAL A 37 -4.58 15.20 -6.25
C VAL A 37 -4.46 13.85 -5.56
N ASP A 38 -3.23 13.37 -5.34
CA ASP A 38 -2.98 12.13 -4.61
C ASP A 38 -3.40 12.24 -3.14
N VAL A 39 -3.18 13.40 -2.53
CA VAL A 39 -3.60 13.66 -1.15
C VAL A 39 -5.12 13.65 -1.02
N PHE A 40 -5.84 14.14 -2.04
CA PHE A 40 -7.29 14.07 -2.05
C PHE A 40 -7.78 12.61 -2.13
N SER A 41 -7.18 11.80 -3.01
CA SER A 41 -7.49 10.36 -3.13
C SER A 41 -7.23 9.63 -1.82
N VAL A 42 -6.11 9.91 -1.13
CA VAL A 42 -5.83 9.38 0.20
C VAL A 42 -6.89 9.81 1.22
N GLY A 43 -7.37 11.05 1.13
CA GLY A 43 -8.47 11.54 1.96
C GLY A 43 -9.77 10.75 1.79
N LEU A 44 -10.12 10.41 0.54
CA LEU A 44 -11.28 9.58 0.23
C LEU A 44 -11.11 8.15 0.75
N ILE A 45 -9.94 7.52 0.54
CA ILE A 45 -9.64 6.18 1.06
C ILE A 45 -9.71 6.18 2.60
N ALA A 46 -9.15 7.20 3.26
CA ALA A 46 -9.21 7.31 4.71
C ALA A 46 -10.65 7.48 5.22
N LEU A 47 -11.47 8.26 4.52
CA LEU A 47 -12.89 8.42 4.84
C LEU A 47 -13.62 7.07 4.70
N GLU A 48 -13.44 6.39 3.58
CA GLU A 48 -14.06 5.11 3.26
C GLU A 48 -13.76 4.06 4.34
N ILE A 49 -12.48 3.93 4.71
CA ILE A 49 -12.03 3.01 5.77
C ILE A 49 -12.63 3.43 7.12
N ALA A 50 -12.58 4.71 7.47
CA ALA A 50 -13.01 5.19 8.78
C ALA A 50 -14.51 4.98 9.00
N THR A 51 -15.33 5.20 7.97
CA THR A 51 -16.79 5.05 8.06
C THR A 51 -17.29 3.67 7.61
N SER A 52 -16.42 2.80 7.07
CA SER A 52 -16.76 1.49 6.50
C SER A 52 -17.92 1.56 5.49
N VAL A 53 -17.91 2.59 4.64
CA VAL A 53 -18.94 2.81 3.61
C VAL A 53 -18.37 2.52 2.23
N VAL A 54 -19.24 2.34 1.24
CA VAL A 54 -18.84 2.38 -0.17
C VAL A 54 -19.00 3.81 -0.65
N LEU A 55 -17.94 4.37 -1.24
CA LEU A 55 -18.02 5.74 -1.75
C LEU A 55 -18.98 5.83 -2.95
N PRO A 56 -19.74 6.94 -3.06
CA PRO A 56 -20.68 7.10 -4.15
C PRO A 56 -19.93 7.24 -5.47
N ASP A 57 -20.33 6.46 -6.47
CA ASP A 57 -19.75 6.57 -7.80
C ASP A 57 -20.08 7.93 -8.45
N ASN A 58 -21.31 8.44 -8.32
CA ASN A 58 -21.81 9.65 -8.99
C ASN A 58 -22.79 10.42 -8.09
N GLY A 59 -23.33 11.52 -8.61
CA GLY A 59 -24.50 12.18 -8.04
C GLY A 59 -24.17 13.26 -7.00
N ASP A 60 -25.16 13.59 -6.17
CA ASP A 60 -25.07 14.68 -5.21
C ASP A 60 -24.03 14.41 -4.11
N GLU A 61 -23.97 13.18 -3.60
CA GLU A 61 -23.01 12.80 -2.56
C GLU A 61 -21.57 12.84 -3.08
N TRP A 62 -21.32 12.28 -4.27
CA TRP A 62 -20.02 12.35 -4.95
C TRP A 62 -19.58 13.81 -5.19
N ARG A 63 -20.52 14.70 -5.56
CA ARG A 63 -20.25 16.14 -5.73
C ARG A 63 -20.00 16.85 -4.39
N SER A 64 -20.70 16.45 -3.33
CA SER A 64 -20.58 17.06 -2.00
C SER A 64 -19.20 16.81 -1.40
N LEU A 65 -18.69 15.58 -1.49
CA LEU A 65 -17.33 15.26 -1.03
C LEU A 65 -16.26 16.12 -1.74
N ARG A 66 -16.49 16.46 -3.01
CA ARG A 66 -15.60 17.30 -3.84
C ARG A 66 -15.78 18.80 -3.64
N SER A 67 -16.88 19.24 -3.02
CA SER A 67 -17.09 20.62 -2.62
C SER A 67 -16.65 20.90 -1.17
N SER A 68 -16.01 19.91 -0.52
CA SER A 68 -15.66 19.91 0.91
C SER A 68 -16.89 19.96 1.82
N ASP A 69 -18.03 19.44 1.35
CA ASP A 69 -19.27 19.32 2.11
C ASP A 69 -19.45 17.87 2.60
N PHE A 70 -19.45 17.71 3.92
CA PHE A 70 -19.59 16.44 4.62
C PHE A 70 -20.94 16.33 5.35
N SER A 71 -21.88 17.23 5.08
CA SER A 71 -23.21 17.23 5.72
C SER A 71 -24.00 15.95 5.51
N ARG A 72 -23.69 15.22 4.43
CA ARG A 72 -24.32 13.95 4.04
C ARG A 72 -23.58 12.71 4.56
N THR A 73 -22.45 12.89 5.22
CA THR A 73 -21.63 11.80 5.73
C THR A 73 -21.70 11.78 7.25
N ASP A 74 -22.10 10.64 7.83
CA ASP A 74 -22.07 10.49 9.27
C ASP A 74 -20.62 10.30 9.76
N LEU A 75 -20.13 11.30 10.49
CA LEU A 75 -18.80 11.33 11.09
C LEU A 75 -18.87 11.34 12.62
N SER A 76 -20.06 11.15 13.21
CA SER A 76 -20.30 11.32 14.65
C SER A 76 -19.54 10.32 15.53
N HIS A 77 -19.25 9.14 14.99
CA HIS A 77 -18.51 8.06 15.65
C HIS A 77 -16.99 8.21 15.55
N LEU A 78 -16.48 9.17 14.76
CA LEU A 78 -15.05 9.38 14.54
C LEU A 78 -14.47 10.41 15.52
N SER A 79 -13.17 10.30 15.80
CA SER A 79 -12.46 11.31 16.59
C SER A 79 -12.36 12.64 15.84
N SER A 80 -12.39 13.73 16.59
CA SER A 80 -12.33 15.08 16.03
C SER A 80 -11.05 15.33 15.23
N GLU A 81 -9.95 14.73 15.67
CA GLU A 81 -8.62 14.82 15.07
C GLU A 81 -8.57 14.10 13.72
N LEU A 82 -9.18 12.93 13.62
CA LEU A 82 -9.27 12.18 12.36
C LEU A 82 -10.17 12.92 11.37
N VAL A 83 -11.34 13.38 11.82
CA VAL A 83 -12.27 14.17 10.98
C VAL A 83 -11.59 15.43 10.46
N LEU A 84 -10.87 16.15 11.30
CA LEU A 84 -10.13 17.34 10.89
C LEU A 84 -9.05 17.00 9.85
N LEU A 85 -8.31 15.91 10.05
CA LEU A 85 -7.27 15.49 9.12
C LEU A 85 -7.84 15.10 7.75
N ILE A 86 -8.93 14.31 7.72
CA ILE A 86 -9.66 13.95 6.50
C ILE A 86 -10.14 15.21 5.76
N LYS A 87 -10.78 16.14 6.48
CA LYS A 87 -11.24 17.42 5.90
C LYS A 87 -10.10 18.24 5.30
N ARG A 88 -8.90 18.24 5.93
CA ARG A 88 -7.72 18.92 5.40
C ARG A 88 -7.12 18.25 4.16
N MET A 89 -7.20 16.93 4.07
CA MET A 89 -6.81 16.18 2.86
C MET A 89 -7.82 16.38 1.72
N MET A 90 -9.09 16.60 2.03
CA MET A 90 -10.17 16.76 1.07
C MET A 90 -10.60 18.23 0.82
N ASP A 91 -9.71 19.22 1.05
CA ASP A 91 -10.01 20.61 0.66
C ASP A 91 -10.12 20.68 -0.87
N LYS A 92 -11.22 21.25 -1.36
CA LYS A 92 -11.48 21.44 -2.80
C LYS A 92 -10.44 22.31 -3.50
N CYS A 93 -9.80 23.23 -2.76
CA CYS A 93 -8.74 24.07 -3.28
C CYS A 93 -7.40 23.37 -3.04
N PRO A 94 -6.71 22.87 -4.07
CA PRO A 94 -5.44 22.16 -3.91
C PRO A 94 -4.38 22.99 -3.18
N ASP A 95 -4.39 24.32 -3.35
CA ASP A 95 -3.41 25.20 -2.72
C ASP A 95 -3.61 25.37 -1.20
N ARG A 96 -4.80 25.04 -0.68
CA ARG A 96 -5.11 25.02 0.77
C ARG A 96 -5.07 23.62 1.36
N ARG A 97 -5.12 22.60 0.50
CA ARG A 97 -5.05 21.19 0.88
C ARG A 97 -3.73 20.93 1.60
N ILE A 98 -3.78 20.12 2.65
CA ILE A 98 -2.54 19.71 3.34
C ILE A 98 -1.64 18.98 2.35
N THR A 99 -0.35 19.28 2.35
CA THR A 99 0.60 18.57 1.48
C THR A 99 0.99 17.21 2.07
N ALA A 100 1.45 16.27 1.24
CA ALA A 100 1.94 14.97 1.72
C ALA A 100 3.08 15.12 2.75
N ALA A 101 3.97 16.11 2.56
CA ALA A 101 5.06 16.41 3.49
C ALA A 101 4.54 16.92 4.85
N GLU A 102 3.53 17.79 4.86
CA GLU A 102 2.90 18.28 6.08
C GLU A 102 2.08 17.18 6.78
N LEU A 103 1.37 16.35 6.00
CA LEU A 103 0.60 15.21 6.49
C LEU A 103 1.51 14.21 7.23
N THR A 104 2.67 13.91 6.66
CA THR A 104 3.66 13.00 7.25
C THR A 104 4.21 13.50 8.60
N ARG A 105 4.27 14.82 8.78
CA ARG A 105 4.73 15.50 10.01
C ARG A 105 3.59 15.77 11.00
N HIS A 106 2.35 15.44 10.64
CA HIS A 106 1.19 15.71 11.47
C HIS A 106 1.28 14.92 12.79
N PRO A 107 1.00 15.52 13.97
CA PRO A 107 1.15 14.85 15.27
C PRO A 107 0.39 13.53 15.39
N VAL A 108 -0.81 13.46 14.81
CA VAL A 108 -1.61 12.22 14.76
C VAL A 108 -0.87 11.12 14.02
N ILE A 109 -0.32 11.43 12.84
CA ILE A 109 0.41 10.47 12.01
C ILE A 109 1.73 10.07 12.68
N ALA A 110 2.45 11.02 13.28
CA ALA A 110 3.68 10.73 14.02
C ALA A 110 3.43 9.79 15.21
N LYS A 111 2.34 10.02 15.97
CA LYS A 111 1.92 9.15 17.06
C LYS A 111 1.56 7.76 16.56
N LEU A 112 0.78 7.66 15.48
CA LEU A 112 0.39 6.37 14.89
C LEU A 112 1.59 5.58 14.38
N LYS A 113 2.57 6.26 13.76
CA LYS A 113 3.83 5.61 13.34
C LYS A 113 4.58 5.03 14.53
N SER A 114 4.76 5.81 15.59
CA SER A 114 5.41 5.30 16.81
C SER A 114 4.69 4.10 17.40
N LEU A 115 3.35 4.12 17.46
CA LEU A 115 2.57 2.98 17.96
C LEU A 115 2.72 1.74 17.08
N ARG A 116 2.64 1.91 15.76
CA ARG A 116 2.85 0.84 14.78
C ARG A 116 4.25 0.24 14.89
N ASP A 117 5.28 1.09 14.96
CA ASP A 117 6.68 0.65 14.98
C ASP A 117 6.98 -0.11 16.29
N VAL A 118 6.38 0.31 17.42
CA VAL A 118 6.44 -0.44 18.69
C VAL A 118 5.69 -1.78 18.57
N GLY A 119 4.49 -1.79 18.00
CA GLY A 119 3.70 -3.03 17.83
C GLY A 119 4.42 -4.05 16.95
N LEU A 120 4.97 -3.63 15.82
CA LEU A 120 5.76 -4.49 14.93
C LEU A 120 7.01 -5.04 15.62
N ALA A 121 7.69 -4.24 16.44
CA ALA A 121 8.85 -4.69 17.20
C ALA A 121 8.48 -5.78 18.23
N GLN A 122 7.29 -5.69 18.84
CA GLN A 122 6.80 -6.71 19.77
C GLN A 122 6.46 -8.03 19.06
N GLU A 123 5.87 -7.98 17.86
CA GLU A 123 5.60 -9.16 17.05
C GLU A 123 6.89 -9.85 16.59
N MET A 124 7.88 -9.08 16.12
CA MET A 124 9.19 -9.63 15.74
C MET A 124 9.90 -10.30 16.92
N GLN A 125 9.80 -9.73 18.12
CA GLN A 125 10.36 -10.35 19.32
C GLN A 125 9.65 -11.66 19.65
N GLY A 126 8.32 -11.73 19.52
CA GLY A 126 7.55 -12.97 19.73
C GLY A 126 7.97 -14.09 18.77
N ILE A 127 8.19 -13.77 17.49
CA ILE A 127 8.67 -14.75 16.49
C ILE A 127 10.09 -15.23 16.85
N MET A 128 10.98 -14.33 17.27
CA MET A 128 12.34 -14.69 17.67
C MET A 128 12.38 -15.53 18.95
N ASP A 129 11.51 -15.23 19.92
CA ASP A 129 11.41 -15.98 21.17
C ASP A 129 10.82 -17.40 20.94
N GLU A 130 9.87 -17.54 20.00
CA GLU A 130 9.34 -18.84 19.56
C GLU A 130 10.38 -19.68 18.82
N GLU A 131 11.21 -19.08 17.96
CA GLU A 131 12.26 -19.79 17.23
C GLU A 131 13.46 -20.16 18.11
N ALA A 132 13.76 -19.36 19.15
CA ALA A 132 14.74 -19.71 20.18
C ALA A 132 14.27 -20.92 21.02
N ALA A 133 13.00 -20.96 21.42
CA ALA A 133 12.44 -22.08 22.17
C ALA A 133 12.42 -23.40 21.36
N ASN A 134 12.29 -23.33 20.04
CA ASN A 134 12.30 -24.51 19.16
C ASN A 134 13.71 -25.04 18.84
N ASN A 135 14.76 -24.21 18.96
CA ASN A 135 16.15 -24.65 18.69
C ASN A 135 16.82 -25.38 19.86
N ASP A 136 16.25 -25.30 21.07
CA ASP A 136 16.82 -25.94 22.25
C ASP A 136 16.50 -27.46 22.31
N GLU A 137 15.50 -27.95 21.58
CA GLU A 137 15.05 -29.35 21.63
C GLU A 137 15.77 -30.26 20.61
N GLU A 138 16.32 -29.70 19.52
CA GLU A 138 17.03 -30.48 18.48
C GLU A 138 18.52 -30.73 18.81
N THR A 139 19.12 -29.93 19.70
CA THR A 139 20.53 -30.08 20.09
C THR A 139 20.82 -31.19 21.09
N GLU A 140 19.82 -31.79 21.75
CA GLU A 140 20.07 -32.87 22.73
C GLU A 140 20.19 -34.27 22.09
N VAL A 141 19.86 -34.43 20.80
CA VAL A 141 19.74 -35.76 20.18
C VAL A 141 21.04 -36.26 19.50
N LEU A 142 22.11 -35.45 19.42
CA LEU A 142 23.30 -35.78 18.61
C LEU A 142 24.60 -36.13 19.37
N VAL A 143 24.56 -36.45 20.68
CA VAL A 143 25.81 -36.72 21.44
C VAL A 143 25.99 -38.19 21.86
N ALA A 144 25.05 -39.08 21.58
CA ALA A 144 25.19 -40.47 22.00
C ALA A 144 24.72 -41.47 20.94
N GLN A 145 25.57 -41.77 19.95
CA GLN A 145 25.77 -43.13 19.42
C GLN A 145 26.77 -43.11 18.26
N ALA A 146 28.04 -43.02 18.62
CA ALA A 146 29.09 -43.62 17.80
C ALA A 146 29.23 -45.05 18.30
N ASP A 147 28.55 -46.03 17.69
CA ASP A 147 28.93 -47.44 17.86
C ASP A 147 28.62 -48.31 16.60
N HIS A 148 29.70 -48.65 15.89
CA HIS A 148 30.08 -49.95 15.29
C HIS A 148 29.19 -50.68 14.26
N ALA A 149 29.89 -51.16 13.21
CA ALA A 149 29.48 -52.05 12.10
C ALA A 149 28.72 -51.32 10.96
N GLY A 150 29.26 -51.19 9.76
CA GLY A 150 29.80 -52.29 8.97
C GLY A 150 28.66 -52.89 8.15
N ASP A 151 28.72 -52.68 6.84
CA ASP A 151 28.14 -53.56 5.83
C ASP A 151 26.64 -53.40 5.51
N ILE A 152 26.29 -52.48 4.61
CA ILE A 152 25.24 -52.73 3.59
C ILE A 152 25.72 -52.17 2.25
N LEU A 153 25.97 -53.10 1.34
CA LEU A 153 26.28 -52.94 -0.08
C LEU A 153 25.41 -51.89 -0.80
N MET A 154 26.06 -51.04 -1.58
CA MET A 154 25.44 -50.33 -2.71
C MET A 154 25.24 -51.34 -3.84
N SER A 155 24.05 -51.92 -3.96
CA SER A 155 23.63 -52.59 -5.19
C SER A 155 23.31 -51.54 -6.25
N ALA A 156 24.01 -51.62 -7.38
CA ALA A 156 23.70 -50.83 -8.57
C ALA A 156 22.42 -51.38 -9.21
N GLY A 157 21.36 -50.57 -9.22
CA GLY A 157 20.16 -50.87 -9.99
C GLY A 157 18.86 -50.56 -9.27
N ASP A 158 18.66 -49.29 -8.91
CA ASP A 158 17.31 -48.75 -8.73
C ASP A 158 17.15 -47.61 -9.74
N ASP A 159 16.29 -47.84 -10.72
CA ASP A 159 15.84 -46.88 -11.71
C ASP A 159 15.22 -45.67 -11.00
N TYR A 160 15.91 -44.53 -11.03
CA TYR A 160 15.31 -43.26 -10.65
C TYR A 160 14.38 -42.84 -11.78
N ASP A 161 13.08 -42.75 -11.46
CA ASP A 161 12.10 -42.10 -12.32
C ASP A 161 12.59 -40.68 -12.67
N ASP A 162 12.74 -40.44 -13.96
CA ASP A 162 13.11 -39.16 -14.57
C ASP A 162 12.03 -38.12 -14.30
N LEU A 163 12.17 -37.38 -13.20
CA LEU A 163 11.41 -36.14 -12.98
C LEU A 163 12.00 -35.03 -13.85
N SER A 164 11.75 -35.16 -15.15
CA SER A 164 11.85 -34.03 -16.07
C SER A 164 10.88 -32.95 -15.58
N LEU A 165 11.45 -31.90 -14.97
CA LEU A 165 10.74 -30.67 -14.63
C LEU A 165 10.10 -30.13 -15.91
N GLU A 166 8.78 -30.32 -16.05
CA GLU A 166 8.05 -29.70 -17.14
C GLU A 166 8.27 -28.19 -17.10
N HIS A 167 8.82 -27.68 -18.19
CA HIS A 167 9.15 -26.29 -18.38
C HIS A 167 7.85 -25.48 -18.42
N VAL A 168 7.47 -24.88 -17.28
CA VAL A 168 6.34 -23.95 -17.22
C VAL A 168 6.67 -22.75 -18.10
N THR A 169 6.08 -22.70 -19.29
CA THR A 169 6.21 -21.54 -20.18
C THR A 169 5.55 -20.32 -19.50
N PRO A 170 6.25 -19.18 -19.37
CA PRO A 170 5.66 -17.99 -18.82
C PRO A 170 4.44 -17.56 -19.65
N VAL A 171 3.31 -17.32 -18.99
CA VAL A 171 2.05 -16.86 -19.62
C VAL A 171 2.21 -15.47 -20.26
N ARG A 172 3.28 -14.74 -19.95
CA ARG A 172 3.58 -13.44 -20.53
C ARG A 172 4.74 -13.54 -21.53
N PRO A 173 4.58 -13.00 -22.75
CA PRO A 173 5.69 -12.92 -23.70
C PRO A 173 6.85 -12.12 -23.08
N ALA A 174 8.08 -12.56 -23.36
CA ALA A 174 9.27 -11.84 -22.95
C ALA A 174 9.25 -10.42 -23.57
N PRO A 175 9.64 -9.38 -22.81
CA PRO A 175 9.70 -8.02 -23.34
C PRO A 175 10.68 -7.95 -24.52
N PRO A 176 10.41 -7.13 -25.54
CA PRO A 176 11.31 -7.01 -26.69
C PRO A 176 12.68 -6.48 -26.24
N PRO A 177 13.79 -7.00 -26.79
CA PRO A 177 15.15 -6.69 -26.35
C PRO A 177 15.56 -5.24 -26.61
N ASP A 178 14.82 -4.50 -27.42
CA ASP A 178 15.09 -3.12 -27.79
C ASP A 178 14.21 -2.11 -27.03
N ASN A 179 13.38 -2.57 -26.08
CA ASN A 179 12.40 -1.77 -25.34
C ASN A 179 11.41 -1.00 -26.24
N THR A 180 11.25 -1.40 -27.50
CA THR A 180 10.29 -0.79 -28.43
C THR A 180 8.94 -1.45 -28.24
N TRP A 181 8.21 -0.97 -27.24
CA TRP A 181 6.80 -1.29 -27.11
C TRP A 181 6.04 -0.52 -28.18
N THR A 182 5.75 -1.14 -29.32
CA THR A 182 4.83 -0.56 -30.30
C THR A 182 3.41 -0.74 -29.78
N SER A 183 2.71 0.37 -29.53
CA SER A 183 1.27 0.35 -29.29
C SER A 183 0.55 -0.26 -30.50
N ALA A 184 -0.31 -1.24 -30.26
CA ALA A 184 -1.19 -1.83 -31.27
C ALA A 184 -2.27 -0.84 -31.72
#